data_AF-A0A7S1URJ1-F1
#
_entry.id   AF-A0A7S1URJ1-F1
#
_cell.length_a   1.000
_cell.length_b   1.000
_cell.length_c   1.000
_cell.angle_alpha   90.00
_cell.angle_beta   90.00
_cell.angle_gamma   90.00
#
_symmetry.space_group_name_H-M   'P 1'
#
loop_
_entity.id
_entity.type
_entity.pdbx_description
1 polymer ?
#
loop_
_entity_poly.entity_id
_entity_poly.type
_entity_poly.pdbx_seq_one_letter_code
_entity_poly.pdbx_strand_id
1 'polypeptide(L)'
;ENKEVLNALRAARHESAVQQGFDSFARRVLKDRMVKSPENVDAFLNQLYRSIKPAFEADMKEVLEAKRKVERIGAGSGEDDVVQEWDLSFYTNILKARDGMDVREVYEYLTVSKCIEALQTLVTSLFGIRLVEDSNVSPTEVWDSSVRKFEFLDQDEQPLGTLYLDLYPREGKYGHAAHFTVRCGCATRHDASLPEHFQRPIVALVCNFQPESVQPVMTHPEVETFFHEMGHAM
;
A
#
# COMPACT_ATOMS: atom_id res chain seq x y z
N GLU A 1 21.29 13.81 13.94
CA GLU A 1 21.59 12.47 13.39
C GLU A 1 21.24 12.34 11.91
N ASN A 2 19.95 12.28 11.51
CA ASN A 2 19.59 11.98 10.10
C ASN A 2 20.11 12.97 9.04
N LYS A 3 20.29 14.27 9.37
CA LYS A 3 20.80 15.27 8.40
C LYS A 3 22.21 14.95 7.91
N GLU A 4 23.08 14.52 8.81
CA GLU A 4 24.47 14.18 8.49
C GLU A 4 24.54 12.89 7.68
N VAL A 5 23.76 11.87 8.09
CA VAL A 5 23.60 10.61 7.36
C VAL A 5 23.11 10.87 5.94
N LEU A 6 22.12 11.74 5.76
CA LEU A 6 21.58 12.09 4.44
C LEU A 6 22.64 12.77 3.55
N ASN A 7 23.43 13.68 4.11
CA ASN A 7 24.51 14.34 3.37
C ASN A 7 25.59 13.36 2.92
N ALA A 8 26.02 12.46 3.82
CA ALA A 8 26.97 11.40 3.50
C ALA A 8 26.42 10.45 2.43
N LEU A 9 25.15 10.05 2.55
CA LEU A 9 24.47 9.20 1.58
C LEU A 9 24.38 9.87 0.20
N ARG A 10 24.10 11.18 0.14
CA ARG A 10 24.04 11.93 -1.13
C ARG A 10 25.41 11.97 -1.81
N ALA A 11 26.47 12.23 -1.05
CA ALA A 11 27.83 12.24 -1.57
C ALA A 11 28.23 10.85 -2.12
N ALA A 12 28.03 9.79 -1.33
CA ALA A 12 28.34 8.42 -1.73
C ALA A 12 27.55 7.97 -2.98
N ARG A 13 26.26 8.34 -3.07
CA ARG A 13 25.42 8.05 -4.24
C ARG A 13 25.92 8.77 -5.50
N HIS A 14 26.34 10.02 -5.38
CA HIS A 14 26.89 10.77 -6.51
C HIS A 14 28.21 10.16 -6.99
N GLU A 15 29.14 9.89 -6.07
CA GLU A 15 30.42 9.24 -6.38
C GLU A 15 30.23 7.89 -7.09
N SER A 16 29.34 7.04 -6.55
CA SER A 16 29.01 5.75 -7.16
C SER A 16 28.47 5.89 -8.58
N ALA A 17 27.68 6.93 -8.87
CA ALA A 17 27.13 7.15 -10.20
C ALA A 17 28.19 7.63 -11.19
N VAL A 18 29.06 8.57 -10.78
CA VAL A 18 30.15 9.08 -11.62
C VAL A 18 31.13 7.97 -11.99
N GLN A 19 31.47 7.08 -11.05
CA GLN A 19 32.34 5.92 -11.31
C GLN A 19 31.74 4.96 -12.36
N GLN A 20 30.42 4.91 -12.49
CA GLN A 20 29.71 4.10 -13.49
C GLN A 20 29.45 4.86 -14.80
N GLY A 21 29.98 6.07 -14.96
CA GLY A 21 29.83 6.89 -16.17
C GLY A 21 28.49 7.63 -16.28
N PHE A 22 27.80 7.87 -15.16
CA PHE A 22 26.56 8.65 -15.12
C PHE A 22 26.77 10.02 -14.48
N ASP A 23 26.11 11.04 -15.03
CA ASP A 23 26.18 12.43 -14.52
C ASP A 23 25.53 12.59 -13.14
N SER A 24 24.58 11.71 -12.78
CA SER A 24 23.89 11.74 -11.51
C SER A 24 23.36 10.38 -11.08
N PHE A 25 23.15 10.21 -9.78
CA PHE A 25 22.52 9.00 -9.24
C PHE A 25 21.10 8.80 -9.76
N ALA A 26 20.34 9.88 -9.97
CA ALA A 26 18.99 9.82 -10.53
C ALA A 26 19.02 9.23 -11.94
N ARG A 27 19.92 9.71 -12.80
CA ARG A 27 20.08 9.20 -14.17
C ARG A 27 20.51 7.73 -14.20
N ARG A 28 21.40 7.33 -13.28
CA ARG A 28 21.78 5.92 -13.09
C ARG A 28 20.59 5.04 -12.73
N VAL A 29 19.80 5.43 -11.73
CA VAL A 29 18.64 4.65 -11.26
C VAL A 29 17.53 4.59 -12.31
N LEU A 30 17.30 5.69 -13.04
CA LEU A 30 16.19 5.78 -13.98
C LEU A 30 16.43 5.04 -15.29
N LYS A 31 17.68 4.72 -15.65
CA LYS A 31 18.04 3.96 -16.87
C LYS A 31 17.19 2.69 -17.04
N ASP A 32 17.05 1.92 -15.95
CA ASP A 32 16.33 0.64 -15.95
C ASP A 32 14.86 0.78 -15.49
N ARG A 33 14.39 2.01 -15.29
CA ARG A 33 12.99 2.32 -14.96
C ARG A 33 12.21 2.69 -16.23
N MET A 34 10.88 2.72 -16.11
CA MET A 34 9.99 3.08 -17.22
C MET A 34 10.20 4.54 -17.69
N VAL A 35 10.44 5.47 -16.75
CA VAL A 35 10.56 6.92 -17.03
C VAL A 35 11.89 7.30 -17.70
N LYS A 36 12.91 6.42 -17.64
CA LYS A 36 14.22 6.50 -18.33
C LYS A 36 15.17 7.63 -17.90
N SER A 37 14.70 8.84 -17.63
CA SER A 37 15.57 10.00 -17.40
C SER A 37 15.01 10.98 -16.36
N PRO A 38 15.87 11.75 -15.66
CA PRO A 38 15.42 12.79 -14.74
C PRO A 38 14.55 13.86 -15.42
N GLU A 39 14.84 14.21 -16.66
CA GLU A 39 14.13 15.23 -17.43
C GLU A 39 12.70 14.79 -17.74
N ASN A 40 12.49 13.49 -18.00
CA ASN A 40 11.16 12.92 -18.14
C ASN A 40 10.39 12.95 -16.80
N VAL A 41 11.08 12.73 -15.67
CA VAL A 41 10.47 12.88 -14.34
C VAL A 41 10.04 14.32 -14.12
N ASP A 42 10.92 15.29 -14.40
CA ASP A 42 10.62 16.71 -14.24
C ASP A 42 9.47 17.14 -15.17
N ALA A 43 9.47 16.69 -16.42
CA ALA A 43 8.38 16.97 -17.37
C ALA A 43 7.04 16.43 -16.86
N PHE A 44 7.03 15.17 -16.38
CA PHE A 44 5.85 14.54 -15.81
C PHE A 44 5.34 15.30 -14.57
N LEU A 45 6.21 15.59 -13.60
CA LEU A 45 5.83 16.29 -12.37
C LEU A 45 5.34 17.72 -12.65
N ASN A 46 5.98 18.44 -13.58
CA ASN A 46 5.55 19.78 -13.97
C ASN A 46 4.21 19.76 -14.71
N GLN A 47 3.97 18.77 -15.56
CA GLN A 47 2.68 18.59 -16.23
C GLN A 47 1.58 18.30 -15.20
N LEU A 48 1.83 17.36 -14.28
CA LEU A 48 0.90 17.03 -13.20
C LEU A 48 0.60 18.24 -12.32
N TYR A 49 1.63 18.99 -11.92
CA TYR A 49 1.47 20.23 -11.16
C TYR A 49 0.55 21.21 -11.87
N ARG A 50 0.77 21.47 -13.17
CA ARG A 50 -0.06 22.39 -13.94
C ARG A 50 -1.51 21.92 -14.05
N SER A 51 -1.75 20.61 -14.18
CA SER A 51 -3.10 20.07 -14.29
C SER A 51 -3.87 20.11 -12.97
N ILE A 52 -3.21 19.88 -11.83
CA ILE A 52 -3.89 19.84 -10.52
C ILE A 52 -3.99 21.22 -9.87
N LYS A 53 -3.14 22.18 -10.25
CA LYS A 53 -3.05 23.51 -9.63
C LYS A 53 -4.40 24.22 -9.50
N PRO A 54 -5.27 24.29 -10.53
CA PRO A 54 -6.56 24.99 -10.40
C PRO A 54 -7.48 24.34 -9.36
N ALA A 55 -7.50 23.01 -9.30
CA ALA A 55 -8.28 22.28 -8.30
C ALA A 55 -7.72 22.50 -6.89
N PHE A 56 -6.39 22.38 -6.73
CA PHE A 56 -5.71 22.66 -5.46
C PHE A 56 -5.99 24.09 -4.96
N GLU A 57 -5.94 25.10 -5.83
CA GLU A 57 -6.24 26.49 -5.45
C GLU A 57 -7.72 26.69 -5.04
N ALA A 58 -8.65 25.92 -5.62
CA ALA A 58 -10.04 25.92 -5.20
C ALA A 58 -10.20 25.25 -3.82
N ASP A 59 -9.62 24.06 -3.64
CA ASP A 59 -9.67 23.32 -2.39
C ASP A 59 -9.07 24.13 -1.23
N MET A 60 -7.92 24.77 -1.45
CA MET A 60 -7.27 25.60 -0.43
C MET A 60 -8.10 26.82 -0.02
N LYS A 61 -8.92 27.37 -0.93
CA LYS A 61 -9.88 28.43 -0.58
C LYS A 61 -10.99 27.89 0.31
N GLU A 62 -11.53 26.71 0.00
CA GLU A 62 -12.53 26.07 0.85
C GLU A 62 -11.99 25.76 2.25
N VAL A 63 -10.75 25.29 2.33
CA VAL A 63 -10.07 25.05 3.62
C VAL A 63 -9.91 26.36 4.41
N LEU A 64 -9.49 27.44 3.76
CA LEU A 64 -9.36 28.75 4.41
C LEU A 64 -10.72 29.29 4.88
N GLU A 65 -11.77 29.13 4.09
CA GLU A 65 -13.13 29.52 4.47
C GLU A 65 -13.65 28.71 5.65
N ALA A 66 -13.37 27.40 5.68
CA ALA A 66 -13.68 26.54 6.81
C ALA A 66 -12.94 27.00 8.08
N LYS A 67 -11.65 27.31 7.97
CA LYS A 67 -10.84 27.86 9.06
C LYS A 67 -11.46 29.15 9.62
N ARG A 68 -11.71 30.13 8.74
CA ARG A 68 -12.34 31.41 9.11
C ARG A 68 -13.65 31.22 9.85
N LYS A 69 -14.49 30.31 9.39
CA LYS A 69 -15.79 30.02 10.00
C LYS A 69 -15.66 29.38 11.38
N VAL A 70 -14.76 28.41 11.54
CA VAL A 70 -14.58 27.66 12.79
C VAL A 70 -13.90 28.52 13.85
N GLU A 71 -12.82 29.22 13.50
CA GLU A 71 -12.06 30.07 14.41
C GLU A 71 -12.69 31.45 14.60
N ARG A 72 -13.73 31.77 13.82
CA ARG A 72 -14.44 33.07 13.83
C ARG A 72 -13.53 34.25 13.53
N ILE A 73 -12.57 34.05 12.64
CA ILE A 73 -11.64 35.07 12.18
C ILE A 73 -12.12 35.69 10.86
N GLY A 74 -11.86 36.99 10.68
CA GLY A 74 -12.18 37.74 9.48
C GLY A 74 -10.99 37.80 8.52
N ALA A 75 -11.26 38.12 7.24
CA ALA A 75 -10.19 38.34 6.27
C ALA A 75 -9.25 39.47 6.74
N GLY A 76 -7.94 39.25 6.62
CA GLY A 76 -6.91 40.19 7.06
C GLY A 76 -6.52 40.10 8.54
N SER A 77 -6.86 39.02 9.25
CA SER A 77 -6.45 38.77 10.64
C SER A 77 -4.97 38.40 10.82
N GLY A 78 -4.11 38.70 9.85
CA GLY A 78 -2.67 38.42 9.92
C GLY A 78 -2.34 36.95 9.65
N GLU A 79 -1.45 36.37 10.47
CA GLU A 79 -0.97 34.97 10.31
C GLU A 79 -2.09 33.92 10.43
N ASP A 80 -3.18 34.26 11.14
CA ASP A 80 -4.35 33.40 11.29
C ASP A 80 -5.14 33.28 9.97
N ASP A 81 -5.01 34.25 9.06
CA ASP A 81 -5.69 34.25 7.75
C ASP A 81 -4.95 33.46 6.65
N VAL A 82 -4.09 32.54 7.07
CA VAL A 82 -3.33 31.62 6.21
C VAL A 82 -3.53 30.19 6.71
N VAL A 83 -3.69 29.25 5.78
CA VAL A 83 -3.74 27.83 6.12
C VAL A 83 -2.32 27.34 6.41
N GLN A 84 -2.08 26.90 7.64
CA GLN A 84 -0.80 26.33 8.08
C GLN A 84 -0.77 24.82 7.83
N GLU A 85 0.41 24.19 7.86
CA GLU A 85 0.53 22.77 7.54
C GLU A 85 -0.27 21.87 8.50
N TRP A 86 -0.41 22.28 9.76
CA TRP A 86 -1.18 21.55 10.78
C TRP A 86 -2.70 21.75 10.65
N ASP A 87 -3.16 22.77 9.93
CA ASP A 87 -4.58 23.10 9.74
C ASP A 87 -5.26 22.14 8.75
N LEU A 88 -4.50 21.69 7.74
CA LEU A 88 -5.03 20.96 6.58
C LEU A 88 -5.88 19.74 6.96
N SER A 89 -5.34 18.85 7.82
CA SER A 89 -6.04 17.61 8.20
C SER A 89 -7.35 17.91 8.92
N PHE A 90 -7.34 18.86 9.86
CA PHE A 90 -8.49 19.21 10.67
C PHE A 90 -9.64 19.78 9.82
N TYR A 91 -9.35 20.79 9.00
CA TYR A 91 -10.38 21.45 8.19
C TYR A 91 -10.85 20.59 7.01
N THR A 92 -9.97 19.77 6.43
CA THR A 92 -10.37 18.79 5.40
C THR A 92 -11.39 17.80 5.97
N ASN A 93 -11.21 17.34 7.22
CA ASN A 93 -12.17 16.43 7.85
C ASN A 93 -13.52 17.10 8.13
N ILE A 94 -13.53 18.39 8.49
CA ILE A 94 -14.77 19.16 8.64
C ILE A 94 -15.52 19.28 7.31
N LEU A 95 -14.82 19.58 6.21
CA LEU A 95 -15.42 19.68 4.88
C LEU A 95 -16.00 18.33 4.44
N LYS A 96 -15.25 17.23 4.59
CA LYS A 96 -15.73 15.88 4.30
C LYS A 96 -16.98 15.50 5.08
N ALA A 97 -17.04 15.87 6.37
CA ALA A 97 -18.21 15.62 7.21
C ALA A 97 -19.42 16.46 6.78
N ARG A 98 -19.21 17.71 6.34
CA ARG A 98 -20.27 18.60 5.81
C ARG A 98 -20.93 18.01 4.56
N ASP A 99 -20.12 17.43 3.67
CA ASP A 99 -20.59 16.93 2.37
C ASP A 99 -21.30 15.57 2.46
N GLY A 100 -21.61 15.11 3.68
CA GLY A 100 -22.43 13.91 3.90
C GLY A 100 -21.71 12.61 3.58
N MET A 101 -20.37 12.61 3.47
CA MET A 101 -19.58 11.39 3.47
C MET A 101 -19.54 10.81 4.88
N ASP A 102 -20.70 10.43 5.43
CA ASP A 102 -20.73 9.66 6.68
C ASP A 102 -20.39 8.21 6.35
N VAL A 103 -19.08 7.96 6.26
CA VAL A 103 -18.49 6.67 5.91
C VAL A 103 -18.87 5.55 6.90
N ARG A 104 -19.53 5.91 8.01
CA ARG A 104 -19.94 5.00 9.10
C ARG A 104 -20.97 3.96 8.67
N GLU A 105 -21.92 4.30 7.79
CA GLU A 105 -22.96 3.33 7.38
C GLU A 105 -22.39 2.19 6.52
N VAL A 106 -21.34 2.45 5.74
CA VAL A 106 -20.68 1.44 4.90
C VAL A 106 -19.77 0.52 5.73
N TYR A 107 -19.23 1.03 6.86
CA TYR A 107 -18.29 0.28 7.67
C TYR A 107 -18.89 -0.98 8.30
N GLU A 108 -20.19 -1.02 8.60
CA GLU A 108 -20.84 -2.19 9.25
C GLU A 108 -20.62 -3.52 8.49
N TYR A 109 -20.36 -3.45 7.19
CA TYR A 109 -20.17 -4.62 6.32
C TYR A 109 -18.69 -4.97 6.07
N LEU A 110 -17.75 -4.12 6.49
CA LEU A 110 -16.33 -4.24 6.17
C LEU A 110 -15.55 -5.00 7.24
N THR A 111 -16.06 -6.13 7.72
CA THR A 111 -15.28 -7.00 8.62
C THR A 111 -14.10 -7.63 7.86
N VAL A 112 -13.02 -8.01 8.56
CA VAL A 112 -11.85 -8.66 7.94
C VAL A 112 -12.28 -9.93 7.21
N SER A 113 -13.12 -10.73 7.86
CA SER A 113 -13.66 -11.96 7.27
C SER A 113 -14.44 -11.71 5.98
N LYS A 114 -15.30 -10.68 5.95
CA LYS A 114 -16.06 -10.30 4.74
C LYS A 114 -15.18 -9.76 3.63
N CYS A 115 -14.11 -9.02 3.98
CA CYS A 115 -13.15 -8.53 3.00
C CYS A 115 -12.37 -9.68 2.35
N ILE A 116 -12.01 -10.73 3.11
CA ILE A 116 -11.38 -11.94 2.56
C ILE A 116 -12.33 -12.68 1.61
N GLU A 117 -13.60 -12.89 2.00
CA GLU A 117 -14.62 -13.52 1.14
C GLU A 117 -14.84 -12.75 -0.17
N ALA A 118 -14.92 -11.42 -0.09
CA ALA A 118 -15.06 -10.54 -1.25
C ALA A 118 -13.87 -10.68 -2.20
N LEU A 119 -12.66 -10.78 -1.63
CA LEU A 119 -11.43 -10.96 -2.38
C LEU A 119 -11.38 -12.33 -3.08
N GLN A 120 -11.76 -13.41 -2.38
CA GLN A 120 -11.88 -14.74 -2.97
C GLN A 120 -12.85 -14.73 -4.17
N THR A 121 -13.99 -14.06 -4.01
CA THR A 121 -15.00 -13.92 -5.07
C THR A 121 -14.46 -13.13 -6.27
N LEU A 122 -13.74 -12.03 -6.02
CA LEU A 122 -13.17 -11.17 -7.05
C LEU A 122 -12.05 -11.88 -7.81
N VAL A 123 -11.12 -12.53 -7.11
CA VAL A 123 -10.01 -13.28 -7.73
C VAL A 123 -10.53 -14.45 -8.58
N THR A 124 -11.55 -15.16 -8.08
CA THR A 124 -12.22 -16.22 -8.84
C THR A 124 -12.89 -15.65 -10.09
N SER A 125 -13.59 -14.53 -9.98
CA SER A 125 -14.34 -13.94 -11.10
C SER A 125 -13.44 -13.32 -12.18
N LEU A 126 -12.34 -12.68 -11.78
CA LEU A 126 -11.44 -11.99 -12.71
C LEU A 126 -10.38 -12.92 -13.32
N PHE A 127 -9.85 -13.86 -12.52
CA PHE A 127 -8.71 -14.69 -12.93
C PHE A 127 -9.02 -16.18 -13.02
N GLY A 128 -10.21 -16.61 -12.58
CA GLY A 128 -10.53 -18.04 -12.50
C GLY A 128 -9.70 -18.79 -11.46
N ILE A 129 -9.05 -18.08 -10.54
CA ILE A 129 -8.21 -18.65 -9.48
C ILE A 129 -9.04 -18.77 -8.21
N ARG A 130 -9.08 -19.96 -7.61
CA ARG A 130 -9.72 -20.16 -6.31
C ARG A 130 -8.70 -20.02 -5.20
N LEU A 131 -9.03 -19.22 -4.20
CA LEU A 131 -8.23 -19.06 -3.00
C LEU A 131 -8.88 -19.86 -1.86
N VAL A 132 -8.27 -20.99 -1.50
CA VAL A 132 -8.82 -21.94 -0.51
C VAL A 132 -7.99 -21.89 0.76
N GLU A 133 -8.65 -21.71 1.91
CA GLU A 133 -7.98 -21.73 3.20
C GLU A 133 -7.61 -23.17 3.61
N ASP A 134 -6.36 -23.36 4.02
CA ASP A 134 -5.90 -24.60 4.64
C ASP A 134 -6.17 -24.52 6.14
N SER A 135 -7.13 -25.31 6.62
CA SER A 135 -7.49 -25.35 8.05
C SER A 135 -6.57 -26.25 8.88
N ASN A 136 -5.65 -27.00 8.27
CA ASN A 136 -4.81 -28.00 8.92
C ASN A 136 -3.32 -27.61 8.92
N VAL A 137 -3.03 -26.32 9.06
CA VAL A 137 -1.66 -25.80 9.11
C VAL A 137 -0.94 -26.29 10.36
N SER A 138 0.26 -26.82 10.19
CA SER A 138 1.09 -27.21 11.34
C SER A 138 1.54 -25.96 12.11
N PRO A 139 1.51 -25.94 13.46
CA PRO A 139 2.08 -24.86 14.25
C PRO A 139 3.58 -24.62 13.98
N THR A 140 4.28 -25.61 13.41
CA THR A 140 5.70 -25.48 13.03
C THR A 140 5.91 -24.91 11.63
N GLU A 141 4.86 -24.76 10.83
CA GLU A 141 4.89 -24.19 9.48
C GLU A 141 4.71 -22.67 9.50
N VAL A 142 4.01 -22.14 10.52
CA VAL A 142 3.75 -20.71 10.70
C VAL A 142 4.60 -20.10 11.81
N TRP A 143 4.89 -18.80 11.68
CA TRP A 143 5.65 -18.03 12.68
C TRP A 143 4.79 -17.46 13.81
N ASP A 144 3.47 -17.50 13.68
CA ASP A 144 2.51 -17.04 14.69
C ASP A 144 1.18 -17.77 14.51
N SER A 145 0.44 -18.02 15.59
CA SER A 145 -0.81 -18.79 15.58
C SER A 145 -1.98 -18.07 14.89
N SER A 146 -1.87 -16.76 14.68
CA SER A 146 -2.88 -15.97 13.97
C SER A 146 -2.68 -15.95 12.44
N VAL A 147 -1.57 -16.52 11.95
CA VAL A 147 -1.27 -16.60 10.52
C VAL A 147 -2.16 -17.66 9.88
N ARG A 148 -2.88 -17.26 8.83
CA ARG A 148 -3.73 -18.15 8.04
C ARG A 148 -3.02 -18.54 6.76
N LYS A 149 -3.15 -19.79 6.32
CA LYS A 149 -2.55 -20.27 5.07
C LYS A 149 -3.65 -20.49 4.05
N PHE A 150 -3.39 -20.07 2.82
CA PHE A 150 -4.26 -20.29 1.68
C PHE A 150 -3.48 -20.88 0.52
N GLU A 151 -4.15 -21.69 -0.28
CA GLU A 151 -3.66 -22.19 -1.56
C GLU A 151 -4.39 -21.51 -2.70
N PHE A 152 -3.63 -21.05 -3.70
CA PHE A 152 -4.17 -20.64 -4.98
C PHE A 152 -4.32 -21.87 -5.84
N LEU A 153 -5.53 -22.12 -6.34
CA LEU A 153 -5.85 -23.22 -7.24
C LEU A 153 -6.35 -22.67 -8.57
N ASP A 154 -6.01 -23.30 -9.67
CA ASP A 154 -6.61 -22.99 -10.98
C ASP A 154 -8.03 -23.58 -11.12
N GLN A 155 -8.59 -23.48 -12.32
CA GLN A 155 -9.94 -23.96 -12.65
C GLN A 155 -10.05 -25.50 -12.59
N ASP A 156 -8.93 -26.21 -12.75
CA ASP A 156 -8.82 -27.67 -12.70
C ASP A 156 -8.36 -28.19 -11.32
N GLU A 157 -8.46 -27.32 -10.30
CA GLU A 157 -8.03 -27.55 -8.93
C GLU A 157 -6.54 -27.86 -8.76
N GLN A 158 -5.70 -27.47 -9.73
CA GLN A 158 -4.25 -27.61 -9.61
C GLN A 158 -3.65 -26.46 -8.79
N PRO A 159 -2.74 -26.74 -7.85
CA PRO A 159 -2.14 -25.70 -7.04
C PRO A 159 -1.20 -24.82 -7.88
N LEU A 160 -1.36 -23.51 -7.74
CA LEU A 160 -0.55 -22.48 -8.38
C LEU A 160 0.48 -21.89 -7.43
N GLY A 161 0.16 -21.80 -6.13
CA GLY A 161 1.03 -21.19 -5.13
C GLY A 161 0.39 -21.14 -3.74
N THR A 162 1.14 -20.64 -2.78
CA THR A 162 0.71 -20.55 -1.38
C THR A 162 0.78 -19.11 -0.89
N LEU A 163 -0.25 -18.67 -0.16
CA LEU A 163 -0.32 -17.39 0.53
C LEU A 163 -0.37 -17.61 2.04
N TYR A 164 0.49 -16.93 2.78
CA TYR A 164 0.35 -16.74 4.22
C TYR A 164 -0.22 -15.36 4.51
N LEU A 165 -1.22 -15.30 5.36
CA LEU A 165 -1.97 -14.09 5.67
C LEU A 165 -1.78 -13.73 7.14
N ASP A 166 -1.02 -12.68 7.42
CA ASP A 166 -0.65 -12.21 8.75
C ASP A 166 -1.21 -10.80 9.01
N LEU A 167 -2.45 -10.73 9.51
CA LEU A 167 -3.24 -9.49 9.50
C LEU A 167 -3.18 -8.66 10.78
N TYR A 168 -2.85 -9.26 11.92
CA TYR A 168 -3.04 -8.61 13.22
C TYR A 168 -1.74 -8.05 13.80
N PRO A 169 -1.77 -6.89 14.48
CA PRO A 169 -0.58 -6.31 15.10
C PRO A 169 -0.11 -7.15 16.29
N ARG A 170 1.21 -7.24 16.46
CA ARG A 170 1.86 -7.81 17.66
C ARG A 170 3.24 -7.19 17.86
N GLU A 171 3.77 -7.29 19.07
CA GLU A 171 5.10 -6.78 19.40
C GLU A 171 6.17 -7.39 18.50
N GLY A 172 7.07 -6.56 17.98
CA GLY A 172 8.16 -6.98 17.09
C GLY A 172 7.76 -7.29 15.64
N LYS A 173 6.46 -7.26 15.29
CA LYS A 173 5.99 -7.41 13.90
C LYS A 173 6.27 -6.15 13.07
N TYR A 174 6.49 -6.34 11.77
CA TYR A 174 6.59 -5.24 10.82
C TYR A 174 5.33 -4.36 10.83
N GLY A 175 5.51 -3.06 11.07
CA GLY A 175 4.41 -2.12 11.38
C GLY A 175 3.63 -1.56 10.18
N HIS A 176 4.02 -1.90 8.94
CA HIS A 176 3.31 -1.47 7.73
C HIS A 176 2.63 -2.66 7.04
N ALA A 177 1.72 -2.35 6.12
CA ALA A 177 1.20 -3.33 5.18
C ALA A 177 2.26 -3.62 4.09
N ALA A 178 2.49 -4.89 3.78
CA ALA A 178 3.43 -5.30 2.75
C ALA A 178 3.20 -6.75 2.30
N HIS A 179 3.42 -6.98 1.03
CA HIS A 179 3.67 -8.30 0.45
C HIS A 179 5.15 -8.68 0.48
N PHE A 180 5.43 -9.92 0.87
CA PHE A 180 6.76 -10.54 0.88
C PHE A 180 6.76 -11.81 0.05
N THR A 181 7.67 -11.91 -0.92
CA THR A 181 7.96 -13.17 -1.61
C THR A 181 8.87 -14.03 -0.75
N VAL A 182 8.36 -15.15 -0.25
CA VAL A 182 9.13 -16.16 0.51
C VAL A 182 9.86 -17.09 -0.44
N ARG A 183 9.18 -17.51 -1.52
CA ARG A 183 9.74 -18.34 -2.59
C ARG A 183 9.23 -17.87 -3.93
N CYS A 184 10.12 -17.65 -4.88
CA CYS A 184 9.75 -17.27 -6.23
C CYS A 184 9.24 -18.48 -7.04
N GLY A 185 8.28 -18.22 -7.93
CA GLY A 185 7.89 -19.18 -8.96
C GLY A 185 8.96 -19.26 -10.05
N CYS A 186 9.45 -20.45 -10.37
CA CYS A 186 10.44 -20.62 -11.44
C CYS A 186 10.51 -22.05 -11.97
N ALA A 187 10.99 -22.21 -13.21
CA ALA A 187 11.29 -23.53 -13.74
C ALA A 187 12.43 -24.18 -12.96
N THR A 188 12.26 -25.44 -12.56
CA THR A 188 13.32 -26.22 -11.90
C THR A 188 14.21 -26.89 -12.94
N ARG A 189 15.53 -26.91 -12.71
CA ARG A 189 16.45 -27.64 -13.58
C ARG A 189 16.35 -29.13 -13.25
N HIS A 190 15.97 -29.95 -14.24
CA HIS A 190 16.08 -31.42 -14.29
C HIS A 190 16.18 -32.13 -12.92
N ASP A 191 15.17 -31.98 -12.07
CA ASP A 191 14.93 -32.97 -11.02
C ASP A 191 13.81 -33.89 -11.52
N ALA A 192 14.20 -35.09 -11.94
CA ALA A 192 13.27 -36.10 -12.44
C ALA A 192 12.34 -36.65 -11.34
N SER A 193 12.53 -36.24 -10.08
CA SER A 193 11.68 -36.63 -8.95
C SER A 193 10.54 -35.65 -8.66
N LEU A 194 10.53 -34.45 -9.27
CA LEU A 194 9.43 -33.51 -9.14
C LEU A 194 8.45 -33.68 -10.32
N PRO A 195 7.15 -33.94 -10.06
CA PRO A 195 6.14 -34.16 -11.10
C PRO A 195 5.85 -32.92 -11.95
N GLU A 196 6.28 -31.74 -11.48
CA GLU A 196 6.24 -30.48 -12.23
C GLU A 196 7.64 -29.91 -12.35
N HIS A 197 8.04 -29.55 -13.57
CA HIS A 197 9.26 -28.80 -13.87
C HIS A 197 9.18 -27.33 -13.38
N PHE A 198 8.40 -27.05 -12.35
CA PHE A 198 8.08 -25.72 -11.85
C PHE A 198 8.00 -25.70 -10.32
N GLN A 199 8.78 -24.82 -9.71
CA GLN A 199 8.69 -24.48 -8.31
C GLN A 199 7.57 -23.46 -8.15
N ARG A 200 6.56 -23.78 -7.34
CA ARG A 200 5.44 -22.87 -7.07
C ARG A 200 5.84 -21.73 -6.12
N PRO A 201 5.36 -20.50 -6.34
CA PRO A 201 5.61 -19.38 -5.44
C PRO A 201 4.99 -19.60 -4.05
N ILE A 202 5.64 -19.00 -3.05
CA ILE A 202 5.12 -18.84 -1.69
C ILE A 202 5.25 -17.36 -1.35
N VAL A 203 4.15 -16.75 -0.94
CA VAL A 203 4.07 -15.33 -0.59
C VAL A 203 3.46 -15.16 0.79
N ALA A 204 3.81 -14.06 1.46
CA ALA A 204 3.26 -13.67 2.74
C ALA A 204 2.74 -12.23 2.66
N LEU A 205 1.48 -12.03 3.02
CA LEU A 205 0.87 -10.72 3.11
C LEU A 205 0.77 -10.33 4.59
N VAL A 206 1.44 -9.24 4.92
CA VAL A 206 1.54 -8.71 6.28
C VAL A 206 0.74 -7.42 6.35
N CYS A 207 -0.19 -7.33 7.29
CA CYS A 207 -0.95 -6.12 7.61
C CYS A 207 -1.06 -5.96 9.14
N ASN A 208 -1.66 -4.86 9.60
CA ASN A 208 -1.82 -4.55 11.02
C ASN A 208 -3.22 -4.06 11.36
N PHE A 209 -4.24 -4.77 10.86
CA PHE A 209 -5.64 -4.47 11.15
C PHE A 209 -5.96 -4.88 12.58
N GLN A 210 -6.74 -4.06 13.28
CA GLN A 210 -7.21 -4.43 14.61
C GLN A 210 -8.08 -5.70 14.52
N PRO A 211 -7.93 -6.65 15.46
CA PRO A 211 -8.80 -7.83 15.49
C PRO A 211 -10.28 -7.45 15.59
N GLU A 212 -11.17 -8.26 15.03
CA GLU A 212 -12.62 -8.01 15.05
C GLU A 212 -13.19 -7.86 16.48
N SER A 213 -12.51 -8.42 17.49
CA SER A 213 -12.85 -8.24 18.91
C SER A 213 -12.53 -6.86 19.48
N VAL A 214 -11.63 -6.11 18.84
CA VAL A 214 -11.19 -4.75 19.22
C VAL A 214 -11.84 -3.72 18.31
N GLN A 215 -11.80 -3.96 17.00
CA GLN A 215 -12.40 -3.14 15.97
C GLN A 215 -13.17 -4.07 15.02
N PRO A 216 -14.51 -4.15 15.13
CA PRO A 216 -15.30 -5.11 14.36
C PRO A 216 -15.21 -4.92 12.84
N VAL A 217 -14.83 -3.72 12.40
CA VAL A 217 -14.91 -3.30 10.99
C VAL A 217 -13.65 -2.56 10.56
N MET A 218 -13.19 -2.85 9.35
CA MET A 218 -12.12 -2.14 8.69
C MET A 218 -12.61 -0.78 8.19
N THR A 219 -11.76 0.22 8.29
CA THR A 219 -11.94 1.49 7.61
C THR A 219 -11.71 1.31 6.10
N HIS A 220 -12.24 2.22 5.29
CA HIS A 220 -12.08 2.15 3.83
C HIS A 220 -10.60 2.16 3.41
N PRO A 221 -9.71 3.01 3.99
CA PRO A 221 -8.29 2.95 3.70
C PRO A 221 -7.63 1.61 4.05
N GLU A 222 -8.08 0.94 5.11
CA GLU A 222 -7.57 -0.40 5.46
C GLU A 222 -8.00 -1.44 4.41
N VAL A 223 -9.25 -1.37 3.93
CA VAL A 223 -9.72 -2.25 2.84
C VAL A 223 -8.95 -1.99 1.56
N GLU A 224 -8.77 -0.73 1.17
CA GLU A 224 -7.96 -0.35 0.00
C GLU A 224 -6.53 -0.87 0.12
N THR A 225 -5.92 -0.73 1.30
CA THR A 225 -4.59 -1.27 1.59
C THR A 225 -4.57 -2.79 1.47
N PHE A 226 -5.56 -3.48 2.01
CA PHE A 226 -5.64 -4.94 1.93
C PHE A 226 -5.72 -5.43 0.47
N PHE A 227 -6.57 -4.80 -0.34
CA PHE A 227 -6.70 -5.11 -1.77
C PHE A 227 -5.43 -4.74 -2.55
N HIS A 228 -4.75 -3.64 -2.21
CA HIS A 228 -3.47 -3.26 -2.81
C HIS A 228 -2.41 -4.34 -2.58
N GLU A 229 -2.23 -4.78 -1.32
CA GLU A 229 -1.23 -5.80 -0.99
C GLU A 229 -1.57 -7.17 -1.59
N MET A 230 -2.85 -7.51 -1.69
CA MET A 230 -3.25 -8.71 -2.43
C MET A 230 -2.91 -8.59 -3.91
N GLY A 231 -3.02 -7.40 -4.49
CA GLY A 231 -2.61 -7.15 -5.87
C GLY A 231 -1.14 -7.49 -6.16
N HIS A 232 -0.25 -7.42 -5.16
CA HIS A 232 1.13 -7.89 -5.28
C HIS A 232 1.28 -9.41 -5.12
N ALA A 233 0.36 -10.05 -4.38
CA ALA A 233 0.38 -11.49 -4.13
C ALA A 233 -0.17 -12.32 -5.31
N MET A 234 -1.06 -11.72 -6.11
CA MET A 234 -1.62 -12.27 -7.36
C MET A 234 -0.63 -12.17 -8.52
#